data_AF-A0A0G4AJV7-F1
#
_entry.id   AF-A0A0G4AJV7-F1
#
_cell.length_a   1.000
_cell.length_b   1.000
_cell.length_c   1.000
_cell.angle_alpha   90.00
_cell.angle_beta   90.00
_cell.angle_gamma   90.00
#
_symmetry.space_group_name_H-M   'P 1'
#
loop_
_entity.id
_entity.type
_entity.pdbx_description
1 polymer ?
#
loop_
_entity_poly.entity_id
_entity_poly.type
_entity_poly.pdbx_seq_one_letter_code
_entity_poly.pdbx_strand_id
1 'polypeptide(L)' 'PILVICDTYTPAGEPIPTNKRYKAAEVFANKKVVDQVP' A
#
# COMPACT_ATOMS: atom_id res chain seq x y z
N PRO A 1 17.89 3.42 -17.63
CA PRO A 1 17.36 4.25 -16.51
C PRO A 1 16.28 3.45 -15.80
N ILE A 2 16.27 3.44 -14.46
CA ILE A 2 15.29 2.66 -13.67
C ILE A 2 14.35 3.63 -12.97
N LEU A 3 13.06 3.29 -12.96
CA LEU A 3 12.02 4.03 -12.24
C LEU A 3 11.69 3.31 -10.92
N VAL A 4 11.63 4.06 -9.82
CA VAL A 4 11.24 3.55 -8.50
C VAL A 4 9.97 4.25 -8.05
N ILE A 5 8.96 3.46 -7.69
CA ILE A 5 7.72 3.96 -7.07
C ILE A 5 7.88 3.80 -5.56
N CYS A 6 7.69 4.89 -4.83
CA CYS A 6 7.87 4.94 -3.38
C CYS A 6 6.56 5.27 -2.67
N ASP A 7 6.46 4.78 -1.45
CA ASP A 7 5.47 5.21 -0.46
C ASP A 7 6.06 6.25 0.47
N THR A 8 5.20 7.05 1.11
CA THR A 8 5.63 8.12 2.01
C THR A 8 5.16 7.85 3.44
N TYR A 9 6.09 7.97 4.38
CA TYR A 9 5.88 7.74 5.80
C TYR A 9 6.47 8.89 6.62
N THR A 10 5.96 9.05 7.83
CA THR A 10 6.60 9.89 8.86
C THR A 10 7.92 9.25 9.30
N PRO A 11 8.83 10.01 9.94
CA PRO A 11 10.05 9.44 10.51
C PRO A 11 9.80 8.35 11.57
N ALA A 12 8.61 8.34 12.19
CA ALA A 12 8.19 7.31 13.14
C ALA A 12 7.72 6.01 12.47
N GLY A 13 7.58 5.98 11.14
CA GLY A 13 7.11 4.81 10.38
C GLY A 13 5.63 4.83 10.05
N GLU A 14 4.87 5.82 10.51
CA GLU A 14 3.43 5.92 10.24
C GLU A 14 3.15 6.45 8.82
N PRO A 15 2.18 5.88 8.08
CA PRO A 15 1.82 6.37 6.75
C PRO A 15 1.22 7.79 6.85
N ILE A 16 1.68 8.70 5.98
CA ILE A 16 1.10 10.05 5.94
C ILE A 16 -0.34 10.01 5.41
N PRO A 17 -1.21 11.00 5.70
CA PRO A 17 -2.62 10.96 5.31
C PRO A 17 -2.90 10.79 3.80
N THR A 18 -1.95 11.20 2.96
CA THR A 18 -2.00 11.09 1.50
C THR A 18 -1.43 9.77 0.96
N ASN A 19 -0.73 8.97 1.76
CA ASN A 19 -0.29 7.63 1.38
C ASN A 19 -1.51 6.68 1.36
N LYS A 20 -2.11 6.52 0.18
CA LYS A 20 -3.26 5.61 -0.02
C LYS A 20 -2.83 4.17 -0.27
N ARG A 21 -1.59 3.96 -0.67
CA ARG A 21 -1.05 2.64 -1.02
C ARG A 21 -0.89 1.75 0.21
N TYR A 22 -0.53 2.30 1.37
CA TYR A 22 -0.48 1.53 2.62
C TYR A 22 -1.83 0.84 2.93
N LYS A 23 -2.93 1.60 2.93
CA LYS A 23 -4.27 1.05 3.15
C LYS A 23 -4.72 0.09 2.06
N ALA A 24 -4.36 0.38 0.80
CA ALA A 24 -4.65 -0.53 -0.30
C ALA A 24 -3.95 -1.88 -0.11
N ALA A 25 -2.69 -1.89 0.32
CA ALA A 25 -1.95 -3.11 0.60
C ALA A 25 -2.64 -3.95 1.70
N GLU A 26 -3.15 -3.32 2.77
CA GLU A 26 -3.93 -4.01 3.80
C GLU A 26 -5.20 -4.66 3.23
N VAL A 27 -5.93 -3.96 2.37
CA VAL A 27 -7.15 -4.48 1.72
C VAL A 27 -6.82 -5.66 0.80
N PHE A 28 -5.79 -5.53 -0.03
CA PHE A 28 -5.39 -6.58 -0.98
C PHE A 28 -4.75 -7.79 -0.31
N ALA A 29 -4.27 -7.68 0.92
CA ALA A 29 -3.82 -8.82 1.71
C ALA A 29 -5.00 -9.66 2.27
N ASN A 30 -6.23 -9.14 2.24
CA ASN A 30 -7.40 -9.87 2.73
C ASN A 30 -7.75 -11.03 1.79
N LYS A 31 -7.81 -12.26 2.32
CA LYS A 31 -8.14 -13.47 1.56
C LYS A 31 -9.42 -13.31 0.72
N LYS A 32 -10.45 -12.64 1.25
CA LYS A 32 -11.71 -12.41 0.52
C LYS A 32 -11.53 -11.60 -0.77
N VAL A 33 -10.55 -10.68 -0.78
CA VAL A 33 -10.22 -9.83 -1.93
C VAL A 33 -9.30 -10.59 -2.89
N VAL A 34 -8.34 -11.35 -2.36
CA VAL A 34 -7.46 -12.22 -3.16
C VAL A 34 -8.25 -13.27 -3.93
N ASP A 35 -9.26 -13.88 -3.30
CA ASP A 35 -10.12 -14.89 -3.93
C ASP A 35 -11.04 -14.29 -5.03
N GLN A 36 -11.10 -12.96 -5.19
CA GLN A 36 -11.88 -12.27 -6.23
C GLN A 36 -11.06 -11.98 -7.50
N VAL A 37 -9.78 -12.39 -7.54
CA VAL A 37 -8.96 -12.27 -8.75
C VAL A 37 -9.40 -13.36 -9.75
N PRO A 38 -9.68 -13.01 -11.03
CA PRO A 38 -10.02 -13.97 -12.08
C PRO A 38 -8.94 -15.01 -12.38
#